data_AF-A0A518GA71-F1
#
_entry.id   AF-A0A518GA71-F1
#
_cell.length_a   1.000
_cell.length_b   1.000
_cell.length_c   1.000
_cell.angle_alpha   90.00
_cell.angle_beta   90.00
_cell.angle_gamma   90.00
#
_symmetry.space_group_name_H-M   'P 1'
#
loop_
_entity.id
_entity.type
_entity.pdbx_description
1 polymer ?
#
loop_
_entity_poly.entity_id
_entity_poly.type
_entity_poly.pdbx_seq_one_letter_code
_entity_poly.pdbx_strand_id
1 'polypeptide(L)'
;MSSRVTESHSSLTLWVACLAKLEAILSSRETPGFMKLFTNRIILLALSIVVVAMGNLRAQDSLFLEPPQYIGPPKALQAVTNRAFAGIPSLAVSKGGRLWATWYAGKTPGEDLNNYVVLSTSGDGGTTWKEVLVVDPDAGGPVRAYDPELWIAPDGKLRLVWAQAIGHMGNIAGVWFLEIEDPEAEQPLYGKPERVTDGVMMCKPLVLSTGEWALPASTWRTTDESARMIVSSDQGKSWSRRGGCNVPEEMRAFDEHMFIERRDESIWLLVRTKYGIGESVSNDRGKTWPELTPSAIAHPSARFFVRRLASGNLLLVKHGPIDERTGRSHLMAFISKDDGKNWTGGLMLDDRAGVSYPDGQQDTDGVIHIIYDYSRTGDRHILFASFREEDVAAGRAVTDSVKLRQLVREASGGVERKMEPPSPVKKHEDGKELKAQQKGALSIDEMAVEPFDVGATLFTDRGYALAERPKAFDGAVFLCVPIEGKKAARCTQSGMVYFLSPEPDRNGDSQSHVLLEQGFEKVALPEVRLFDLKRSANYCTVYQKHCEKADTIEFGKWAVPVFFRN
;
A
#
# COMPACT_ATOMS: atom_id res chain seq x y z
N MET A 1 -16.08 -9.64 -5.15
CA MET A 1 -15.57 -10.61 -6.16
C MET A 1 -15.32 -12.01 -5.60
N SER A 2 -15.20 -12.22 -4.29
CA SER A 2 -15.09 -13.56 -3.67
C SER A 2 -16.31 -14.48 -3.90
N SER A 3 -17.50 -13.94 -4.18
CA SER A 3 -18.71 -14.75 -4.37
C SER A 3 -18.80 -15.47 -5.73
N ARG A 4 -18.12 -15.00 -6.78
CA ARG A 4 -18.27 -15.57 -8.14
C ARG A 4 -17.42 -16.83 -8.37
N VAL A 5 -16.34 -17.01 -7.61
CA VAL A 5 -15.44 -18.19 -7.74
C VAL A 5 -15.99 -19.40 -6.98
N THR A 6 -16.65 -19.18 -5.84
CA THR A 6 -17.35 -20.22 -5.09
C THR A 6 -18.64 -20.66 -5.79
N GLU A 7 -19.37 -19.72 -6.42
CA GLU A 7 -20.53 -20.05 -7.25
C GLU A 7 -20.16 -20.92 -8.46
N SER A 8 -19.04 -20.64 -9.15
CA SER A 8 -18.64 -21.44 -10.32
C SER A 8 -18.29 -22.89 -9.96
N HIS A 9 -17.57 -23.11 -8.85
CA HIS A 9 -17.25 -24.46 -8.36
C HIS A 9 -18.52 -25.24 -7.96
N SER A 10 -19.44 -24.60 -7.23
CA SER A 10 -20.70 -25.24 -6.82
C SER A 10 -21.61 -25.60 -8.00
N SER A 11 -21.67 -24.76 -9.03
CA SER A 11 -22.47 -25.00 -10.23
C SER A 11 -21.95 -26.19 -11.05
N LEU A 12 -20.63 -26.38 -11.12
CA LEU A 12 -20.02 -27.50 -11.85
C LEU A 12 -20.28 -28.84 -11.16
N THR A 13 -20.21 -28.89 -9.82
CA THR A 13 -20.52 -30.09 -9.03
C THR A 13 -21.98 -30.51 -9.19
N LEU A 14 -22.91 -29.53 -9.26
CA LEU A 14 -24.32 -29.77 -9.55
C LEU A 14 -24.54 -30.33 -10.97
N TRP A 15 -23.81 -29.85 -11.96
CA TRP A 15 -23.89 -30.37 -13.34
C TRP A 15 -23.37 -31.81 -13.46
N VAL A 16 -22.25 -32.13 -12.82
CA VAL A 16 -21.70 -33.51 -12.81
C VAL A 16 -22.67 -34.47 -12.09
N ALA A 17 -23.25 -34.06 -10.96
CA ALA A 17 -24.25 -34.85 -10.25
C ALA A 17 -25.54 -35.06 -11.07
N CYS A 18 -25.94 -34.06 -11.87
CA CYS A 18 -27.11 -34.15 -12.74
C CYS A 18 -26.86 -35.09 -13.93
N LEU A 19 -25.66 -35.06 -14.52
CA LEU A 19 -25.23 -35.99 -15.58
C LEU A 19 -25.15 -37.44 -15.08
N ALA A 20 -24.60 -37.67 -13.89
CA ALA A 20 -24.55 -39.00 -13.27
C ALA A 20 -25.96 -39.57 -12.97
N LYS A 21 -26.90 -38.73 -12.54
CA LYS A 21 -28.31 -39.12 -12.38
C LYS A 21 -28.98 -39.42 -13.72
N LEU A 22 -28.68 -38.67 -14.78
CA LEU A 22 -29.21 -38.93 -16.12
C LEU A 22 -28.73 -40.28 -16.66
N GLU A 23 -27.44 -40.59 -16.49
CA GLU A 23 -26.83 -41.85 -16.92
C GLU A 23 -27.48 -43.06 -16.23
N ALA A 24 -27.74 -42.96 -14.92
CA ALA A 24 -28.42 -44.00 -14.13
C ALA A 24 -29.86 -44.27 -14.59
N ILE A 25 -30.60 -43.24 -14.99
CA ILE A 25 -31.98 -43.37 -15.51
C ILE A 25 -31.97 -44.07 -16.88
N LEU A 26 -30.97 -43.79 -17.71
CA LEU A 26 -30.89 -44.28 -19.09
C LEU A 26 -30.30 -45.69 -19.21
N SER A 27 -29.57 -46.17 -18.19
CA SER A 27 -29.10 -47.56 -18.10
C SER A 27 -30.18 -48.57 -17.71
N SER A 28 -31.41 -48.12 -17.40
CA SER A 28 -32.54 -49.00 -17.12
C SER A 28 -32.98 -49.78 -18.37
N ARG A 29 -33.48 -51.01 -18.17
CA ARG A 29 -33.67 -52.05 -19.21
C ARG A 29 -34.75 -51.75 -20.29
N GLU A 30 -35.39 -50.58 -20.28
CA GLU A 30 -36.56 -50.29 -21.15
C GLU A 30 -36.35 -49.15 -22.18
N THR A 31 -35.15 -48.60 -22.34
CA THR A 31 -34.89 -47.52 -23.31
C THR A 31 -34.62 -48.03 -24.74
N PRO A 32 -35.37 -47.57 -25.77
CA PRO A 32 -35.15 -47.95 -27.18
C PRO A 32 -33.75 -47.59 -27.69
N GLY A 33 -33.15 -48.46 -28.53
CA GLY A 33 -31.75 -48.35 -28.98
C GLY A 33 -31.38 -47.03 -29.67
N PHE A 34 -32.30 -46.39 -30.41
CA PHE A 34 -32.07 -45.09 -31.04
C PHE A 34 -31.93 -43.95 -30.02
N MET A 35 -32.68 -44.04 -28.90
CA MET A 35 -32.64 -43.06 -27.81
C MET A 35 -31.33 -43.16 -27.02
N LYS A 36 -30.76 -44.37 -26.88
CA LYS A 36 -29.42 -44.57 -26.30
C LYS A 36 -28.32 -43.93 -27.16
N LEU A 37 -28.40 -44.07 -28.49
CA LEU A 37 -27.40 -43.48 -29.40
C LEU A 37 -27.42 -41.94 -29.38
N PHE A 38 -28.62 -41.36 -29.39
CA PHE A 38 -28.80 -39.91 -29.36
C PHE A 38 -28.33 -39.33 -28.01
N THR A 39 -28.61 -40.02 -26.92
CA THR A 39 -28.22 -39.55 -25.58
C THR A 39 -26.74 -39.73 -25.30
N ASN A 40 -26.10 -40.80 -25.77
CA ASN A 40 -24.65 -40.95 -25.70
C ASN A 40 -23.91 -39.82 -26.44
N ARG A 41 -24.44 -39.36 -27.58
CA ARG A 41 -23.88 -38.20 -28.30
C ARG A 41 -24.04 -36.89 -27.54
N ILE A 42 -25.16 -36.67 -26.85
CA ILE A 42 -25.38 -35.49 -26.00
C ILE A 42 -24.45 -35.52 -24.78
N ILE A 43 -24.29 -36.67 -24.14
CA ILE A 43 -23.38 -36.85 -22.99
C ILE A 43 -21.93 -36.60 -23.43
N LEU A 44 -21.49 -37.18 -24.55
CA LEU A 44 -20.15 -36.94 -25.11
C LEU A 44 -19.92 -35.46 -25.45
N LEU A 45 -20.91 -34.79 -26.03
CA LEU A 45 -20.84 -33.35 -26.33
C LEU A 45 -20.77 -32.51 -25.06
N ALA A 46 -21.58 -32.82 -24.04
CA ALA A 46 -21.57 -32.13 -22.75
C ALA A 46 -20.25 -32.34 -22.01
N LEU A 47 -19.72 -33.57 -21.98
CA LEU A 47 -18.38 -33.86 -21.46
C LEU A 47 -17.29 -33.11 -22.23
N SER A 48 -17.39 -33.04 -23.55
CA SER A 48 -16.44 -32.27 -24.38
C SER A 48 -16.48 -30.79 -24.05
N ILE A 49 -17.68 -30.20 -23.87
CA ILE A 49 -17.86 -28.81 -23.45
C ILE A 49 -17.28 -28.57 -22.05
N VAL A 50 -17.50 -29.50 -21.09
CA VAL A 50 -16.94 -29.39 -19.74
C VAL A 50 -15.42 -29.52 -19.76
N VAL A 51 -14.85 -30.45 -20.53
CA VAL A 51 -13.41 -30.61 -20.68
C VAL A 51 -12.79 -29.37 -21.33
N VAL A 52 -13.42 -28.80 -22.36
CA VAL A 52 -12.99 -27.55 -22.99
C VAL A 52 -13.11 -26.37 -22.01
N ALA A 53 -14.20 -26.27 -21.25
CA ALA A 53 -14.39 -25.20 -20.27
C ALA A 53 -13.37 -25.30 -19.11
N MET A 54 -13.13 -26.50 -18.58
CA MET A 54 -12.09 -26.76 -17.58
C MET A 54 -10.68 -26.51 -18.12
N GLY A 55 -10.42 -26.87 -19.38
CA GLY A 55 -9.16 -26.58 -20.06
C GLY A 55 -8.92 -25.08 -20.20
N ASN A 56 -9.95 -24.30 -20.55
CA ASN A 56 -9.86 -22.84 -20.62
C ASN A 56 -9.67 -22.19 -19.25
N LEU A 57 -10.36 -22.66 -18.20
CA LEU A 57 -10.17 -22.19 -16.82
C LEU A 57 -8.73 -22.45 -16.33
N ARG A 58 -8.21 -23.66 -16.53
CA ARG A 58 -6.82 -23.99 -16.18
C ARG A 58 -5.79 -23.22 -16.99
N ALA A 59 -6.05 -22.98 -18.27
CA ALA A 59 -5.18 -22.17 -19.12
C ALA A 59 -5.16 -20.70 -18.67
N GLN A 60 -6.27 -20.18 -18.16
CA GLN A 60 -6.37 -18.83 -17.61
C GLN A 60 -5.63 -18.70 -16.27
N ASP A 61 -5.65 -19.74 -15.44
CA ASP A 61 -4.94 -19.81 -14.16
C ASP A 61 -3.40 -19.94 -14.29
N SER A 62 -2.86 -20.14 -15.50
CA SER A 62 -1.40 -20.24 -15.72
C SER A 62 -0.81 -19.10 -16.54
N LEU A 63 -1.61 -18.14 -17.04
CA LEU A 63 -1.13 -17.07 -17.92
C LEU A 63 0.00 -16.23 -17.30
N PHE A 64 0.00 -16.04 -15.99
CA PHE A 64 1.02 -15.25 -15.30
C PHE A 64 2.38 -15.97 -15.18
N LEU A 65 2.46 -17.26 -15.53
CA LEU A 65 3.71 -18.02 -15.63
C LEU A 65 4.42 -17.81 -16.97
N GLU A 66 3.71 -17.32 -17.98
CA GLU A 66 4.31 -17.00 -19.27
C GLU A 66 5.11 -15.69 -19.19
N PRO A 67 6.20 -15.57 -19.96
CA PRO A 67 6.91 -14.30 -20.11
C PRO A 67 5.97 -13.15 -20.55
N PRO A 68 6.29 -11.89 -20.22
CA PRO A 68 5.50 -10.76 -20.68
C PRO A 68 5.35 -10.74 -22.20
N GLN A 69 4.13 -10.46 -22.69
CA GLN A 69 3.86 -10.38 -24.13
C GLN A 69 4.57 -9.19 -24.79
N TYR A 70 4.87 -8.13 -24.03
CA TYR A 70 5.57 -6.97 -24.56
C TYR A 70 6.68 -6.47 -23.63
N ILE A 71 7.90 -6.42 -24.18
CA ILE A 71 9.06 -5.75 -23.61
C ILE A 71 9.69 -4.89 -24.70
N GLY A 72 9.71 -3.58 -24.52
CA GLY A 72 10.27 -2.65 -25.50
C GLY A 72 9.87 -1.20 -25.25
N PRO A 73 10.13 -0.27 -26.18
CA PRO A 73 9.81 1.15 -26.00
C PRO A 73 8.32 1.41 -25.70
N PRO A 74 7.98 2.45 -24.91
CA PRO A 74 6.58 2.78 -24.63
C PRO A 74 5.74 2.96 -25.91
N LYS A 75 4.54 2.35 -25.97
CA LYS A 75 3.55 2.58 -27.04
C LYS A 75 2.48 3.56 -26.57
N ALA A 76 1.50 3.87 -27.43
CA ALA A 76 0.38 4.76 -27.09
C ALA A 76 -0.40 4.34 -25.83
N LEU A 77 -0.54 3.03 -25.58
CA LEU A 77 -1.21 2.52 -24.37
C LEU A 77 -0.43 2.91 -23.09
N GLN A 78 0.90 2.85 -23.16
CA GLN A 78 1.79 3.18 -22.05
C GLN A 78 2.26 4.65 -22.07
N ALA A 79 1.66 5.48 -22.92
CA ALA A 79 1.98 6.90 -23.00
C ALA A 79 1.78 7.58 -21.65
N VAL A 80 2.61 8.57 -21.37
CA VAL A 80 2.65 9.24 -20.07
C VAL A 80 1.38 10.05 -19.80
N THR A 81 0.75 10.49 -20.87
CA THR A 81 -0.55 11.17 -20.90
C THR A 81 -1.74 10.19 -20.88
N ASN A 82 -1.49 8.90 -20.67
CA ASN A 82 -2.51 7.86 -20.51
C ASN A 82 -2.33 7.08 -19.20
N ARG A 83 -1.95 7.77 -18.13
CA ARG A 83 -1.65 7.19 -16.82
C ARG A 83 -2.47 7.88 -15.73
N ALA A 84 -3.42 7.13 -15.17
CA ALA A 84 -4.16 7.53 -13.98
C ALA A 84 -3.51 7.00 -12.69
N PHE A 85 -2.46 6.18 -12.81
CA PHE A 85 -1.63 5.70 -11.70
C PHE A 85 -0.14 5.71 -12.07
N ALA A 86 0.72 6.10 -11.13
CA ALA A 86 2.17 5.87 -11.17
C ALA A 86 2.74 5.81 -9.74
N GLY A 87 3.59 4.83 -9.44
CA GLY A 87 4.25 4.74 -8.14
C GLY A 87 5.10 3.50 -7.92
N ILE A 88 5.58 3.35 -6.69
CA ILE A 88 6.44 2.25 -6.23
C ILE A 88 7.74 2.23 -7.04
N PRO A 89 8.55 3.29 -6.92
CA PRO A 89 9.73 3.41 -7.73
C PRO A 89 10.92 2.68 -7.11
N SER A 90 11.90 2.40 -7.96
CA SER A 90 13.23 1.95 -7.56
C SER A 90 14.29 2.59 -8.45
N LEU A 91 15.51 2.74 -7.93
CA LEU A 91 16.62 3.41 -8.61
C LEU A 91 17.91 2.60 -8.52
N ALA A 92 18.70 2.66 -9.58
CA ALA A 92 20.08 2.19 -9.59
C ALA A 92 20.99 3.20 -10.30
N VAL A 93 22.26 3.23 -9.92
CA VAL A 93 23.26 4.13 -10.51
C VAL A 93 24.44 3.31 -11.03
N SER A 94 24.72 3.46 -12.33
CA SER A 94 25.84 2.79 -13.00
C SER A 94 27.20 3.29 -12.47
N LYS A 95 28.28 2.59 -12.83
CA LYS A 95 29.63 3.01 -12.41
C LYS A 95 30.05 4.32 -13.07
N GLY A 96 29.57 4.59 -14.29
CA GLY A 96 29.76 5.85 -15.00
C GLY A 96 28.81 6.97 -14.56
N GLY A 97 27.93 6.73 -13.59
CA GLY A 97 27.01 7.73 -13.05
C GLY A 97 25.68 7.88 -13.82
N ARG A 98 25.39 7.01 -14.79
CA ARG A 98 24.06 6.95 -15.42
C ARG A 98 23.03 6.47 -14.40
N LEU A 99 21.97 7.26 -14.25
CA LEU A 99 20.86 6.93 -13.38
C LEU A 99 19.84 6.07 -14.15
N TRP A 100 19.30 5.08 -13.46
CA TRP A 100 18.18 4.26 -13.92
C TRP A 100 17.07 4.34 -12.88
N ALA A 101 15.84 4.54 -13.34
CA ALA A 101 14.64 4.57 -12.52
C ALA A 101 13.60 3.61 -13.09
N THR A 102 12.90 2.92 -12.21
CA THR A 102 11.74 2.10 -12.57
C THR A 102 10.56 2.44 -11.67
N TRP A 103 9.35 2.20 -12.15
CA TRP A 103 8.10 2.26 -11.39
C TRP A 103 7.03 1.47 -12.16
N TYR A 104 5.86 1.23 -11.58
CA TYR A 104 4.72 0.77 -12.37
C TYR A 104 3.64 1.83 -12.50
N ALA A 105 2.97 1.78 -13.63
CA ALA A 105 1.96 2.73 -14.04
C ALA A 105 0.72 2.00 -14.55
N GLY A 106 -0.39 2.71 -14.69
CA GLY A 106 -1.62 2.14 -15.22
C GLY A 106 -2.55 3.21 -15.76
N LYS A 107 -3.36 2.84 -16.75
CA LYS A 107 -4.40 3.73 -17.30
C LYS A 107 -5.57 3.95 -16.33
N THR A 108 -5.69 3.16 -15.27
CA THR A 108 -6.74 3.28 -14.24
C THR A 108 -6.13 3.79 -12.93
N PRO A 109 -6.93 4.42 -12.05
CA PRO A 109 -6.42 5.10 -10.86
C PRO A 109 -6.25 4.12 -9.70
N GLY A 110 -5.40 3.11 -9.88
CA GLY A 110 -5.15 2.11 -8.86
C GLY A 110 -4.18 1.00 -9.27
N GLU A 111 -3.95 0.13 -8.28
CA GLU A 111 -3.16 -1.08 -8.43
C GLU A 111 -4.10 -2.21 -8.91
N ASP A 112 -4.18 -2.43 -10.22
CA ASP A 112 -5.09 -3.38 -10.85
C ASP A 112 -4.49 -4.06 -12.09
N LEU A 113 -5.31 -4.81 -12.84
CA LEU A 113 -4.91 -5.57 -14.02
C LEU A 113 -4.23 -4.72 -15.11
N ASN A 114 -4.45 -3.40 -15.14
CA ASN A 114 -3.89 -2.52 -16.17
C ASN A 114 -2.49 -2.02 -15.85
N ASN A 115 -1.82 -2.59 -14.83
CA ASN A 115 -0.49 -2.16 -14.46
C ASN A 115 0.61 -2.83 -15.27
N TYR A 116 1.56 -2.00 -15.69
CA TYR A 116 2.79 -2.36 -16.39
C TYR A 116 3.97 -1.63 -15.76
N VAL A 117 5.18 -2.16 -15.95
CA VAL A 117 6.42 -1.57 -15.44
C VAL A 117 7.07 -0.68 -16.48
N VAL A 118 7.68 0.42 -16.05
CA VAL A 118 8.37 1.41 -16.87
C VAL A 118 9.82 1.49 -16.43
N LEU A 119 10.75 1.52 -17.39
CA LEU A 119 12.17 1.79 -17.17
C LEU A 119 12.55 3.12 -17.83
N SER A 120 13.20 3.98 -17.05
CA SER A 120 13.70 5.28 -17.46
C SER A 120 15.17 5.47 -17.10
N THR A 121 15.89 6.30 -17.85
CA THR A 121 17.29 6.62 -17.59
C THR A 121 17.58 8.10 -17.75
N SER A 122 18.62 8.56 -17.06
CA SER A 122 19.22 9.89 -17.17
C SER A 122 20.75 9.76 -17.26
N GLY A 123 21.35 10.44 -18.24
CA GLY A 123 22.82 10.52 -18.42
C GLY A 123 23.42 11.86 -17.96
N ASP A 124 22.62 12.76 -17.38
CA ASP A 124 22.99 14.14 -17.05
C ASP A 124 22.73 14.48 -15.57
N GLY A 125 22.91 13.48 -14.69
CA GLY A 125 22.74 13.64 -13.25
C GLY A 125 21.30 13.91 -12.82
N GLY A 126 20.33 13.39 -13.58
CA GLY A 126 18.90 13.48 -13.29
C GLY A 126 18.23 14.76 -13.76
N THR A 127 18.90 15.53 -14.63
CA THR A 127 18.34 16.78 -15.20
C THR A 127 17.26 16.48 -16.23
N THR A 128 17.50 15.48 -17.08
CA THR A 128 16.52 14.98 -18.05
C THR A 128 16.35 13.47 -17.93
N TRP A 129 15.13 13.00 -18.17
CA TRP A 129 14.75 11.59 -18.06
C TRP A 129 14.05 11.12 -19.32
N LYS A 130 14.38 9.91 -19.76
CA LYS A 130 13.78 9.26 -20.92
C LYS A 130 13.26 7.89 -20.56
N GLU A 131 12.01 7.58 -20.90
CA GLU A 131 11.47 6.23 -20.80
C GLU A 131 11.92 5.43 -22.01
N VAL A 132 12.65 4.34 -21.77
CA VAL A 132 13.32 3.57 -22.81
C VAL A 132 12.70 2.19 -23.00
N LEU A 133 12.02 1.67 -21.97
CA LEU A 133 11.46 0.33 -21.99
C LEU A 133 10.23 0.25 -21.08
N VAL A 134 9.25 -0.58 -21.46
CA VAL A 134 8.12 -1.01 -20.64
C VAL A 134 8.07 -2.53 -20.61
N VAL A 135 7.56 -3.08 -19.51
CA VAL A 135 7.21 -4.50 -19.37
C VAL A 135 5.71 -4.58 -19.15
N ASP A 136 4.99 -5.09 -20.14
CA ASP A 136 3.55 -5.22 -20.14
C ASP A 136 3.16 -6.69 -20.41
N PRO A 137 2.66 -7.42 -19.39
CA PRO A 137 2.42 -8.85 -19.53
C PRO A 137 1.36 -9.21 -20.56
N ASP A 138 0.25 -8.48 -20.61
CA ASP A 138 -0.87 -8.81 -21.48
C ASP A 138 -1.77 -7.62 -21.88
N ALA A 139 -1.28 -6.39 -21.71
CA ALA A 139 -1.94 -5.12 -22.02
C ALA A 139 -3.26 -4.88 -21.26
N GLY A 140 -4.34 -5.50 -21.71
CA GLY A 140 -5.67 -5.36 -21.13
C GLY A 140 -6.22 -6.68 -20.56
N GLY A 141 -5.38 -7.71 -20.51
CA GLY A 141 -5.73 -9.00 -19.95
C GLY A 141 -5.66 -9.01 -18.41
N PRO A 142 -5.81 -10.18 -17.79
CA PRO A 142 -5.89 -10.30 -16.33
C PRO A 142 -4.53 -10.24 -15.61
N VAL A 143 -3.40 -10.35 -16.34
CA VAL A 143 -2.04 -10.44 -15.80
C VAL A 143 -1.41 -9.06 -15.75
N ARG A 144 -0.92 -8.66 -14.57
CA ARG A 144 -0.24 -7.38 -14.36
C ARG A 144 1.22 -7.54 -14.01
N ALA A 145 2.03 -6.54 -14.35
CA ALA A 145 3.40 -6.37 -13.84
C ALA A 145 3.41 -5.24 -12.81
N TYR A 146 4.08 -5.46 -11.69
CA TYR A 146 4.03 -4.54 -10.56
C TYR A 146 5.25 -4.69 -9.64
N ASP A 147 5.36 -3.77 -8.69
CA ASP A 147 6.36 -3.79 -7.62
C ASP A 147 7.81 -4.00 -8.13
N PRO A 148 8.28 -3.17 -9.08
CA PRO A 148 9.57 -3.36 -9.70
C PRO A 148 10.72 -2.92 -8.81
N GLU A 149 11.89 -3.47 -9.09
CA GLU A 149 13.14 -3.16 -8.39
C GLU A 149 14.30 -3.10 -9.40
N LEU A 150 15.24 -2.18 -9.20
CA LEU A 150 16.48 -2.08 -9.96
C LEU A 150 17.67 -2.47 -9.10
N TRP A 151 18.54 -3.30 -9.67
CA TRP A 151 19.74 -3.73 -8.99
C TRP A 151 20.90 -3.87 -9.97
N ILE A 152 21.99 -3.15 -9.71
CA ILE A 152 23.27 -3.46 -10.35
C ILE A 152 23.93 -4.56 -9.54
N ALA A 153 23.95 -5.75 -10.13
CA ALA A 153 24.54 -6.93 -9.52
C ALA A 153 26.09 -6.83 -9.53
N PRO A 154 26.81 -7.64 -8.72
CA PRO A 154 28.27 -7.66 -8.70
C PRO A 154 28.95 -7.93 -10.04
N ASP A 155 28.24 -8.54 -10.99
CA ASP A 155 28.71 -8.74 -12.37
C ASP A 155 28.72 -7.45 -13.22
N GLY A 156 28.25 -6.33 -12.66
CA GLY A 156 28.22 -5.02 -13.30
C GLY A 156 27.02 -4.79 -14.20
N LYS A 157 26.12 -5.76 -14.34
CA LYS A 157 24.93 -5.66 -15.20
C LYS A 157 23.73 -5.19 -14.40
N LEU A 158 22.84 -4.45 -15.05
CA LEU A 158 21.59 -3.99 -14.45
C LEU A 158 20.52 -5.08 -14.54
N ARG A 159 19.84 -5.38 -13.44
CA ARG A 159 18.63 -6.19 -13.39
C ARG A 159 17.42 -5.29 -13.20
N LEU A 160 16.47 -5.36 -14.13
CA LEU A 160 15.10 -4.92 -13.92
C LEU A 160 14.30 -6.10 -13.40
N VAL A 161 13.72 -5.95 -12.22
CA VAL A 161 12.92 -6.98 -11.55
C VAL A 161 11.47 -6.52 -11.46
N TRP A 162 10.51 -7.43 -11.57
CA TRP A 162 9.08 -7.16 -11.29
C TRP A 162 8.37 -8.40 -10.75
N ALA A 163 7.24 -8.18 -10.10
CA ALA A 163 6.26 -9.22 -9.81
C ALA A 163 5.23 -9.34 -10.94
N GLN A 164 4.80 -10.56 -11.25
CA GLN A 164 3.77 -10.84 -12.25
C GLN A 164 2.74 -11.84 -11.73
N ALA A 165 1.45 -11.48 -11.80
CA ALA A 165 0.35 -12.31 -11.32
C ALA A 165 -0.98 -11.89 -11.92
N ILE A 166 -2.01 -12.73 -11.75
CA ILE A 166 -3.40 -12.30 -11.80
C ILE A 166 -3.81 -11.81 -10.41
N GLY A 167 -4.29 -10.57 -10.32
CA GLY A 167 -4.71 -9.97 -9.05
C GLY A 167 -3.54 -9.61 -8.12
N HIS A 168 -3.70 -9.84 -6.82
CA HIS A 168 -2.81 -9.37 -5.75
C HIS A 168 -2.28 -10.52 -4.86
N MET A 169 -2.22 -11.74 -5.40
CA MET A 169 -1.83 -12.91 -4.62
C MET A 169 -0.31 -13.13 -4.64
N GLY A 170 0.36 -12.72 -3.56
CA GLY A 170 1.82 -12.84 -3.44
C GLY A 170 2.34 -14.29 -3.43
N ASN A 171 1.54 -15.27 -3.04
CA ASN A 171 1.94 -16.68 -3.00
C ASN A 171 2.02 -17.36 -4.38
N ILE A 172 1.44 -16.76 -5.42
CA ILE A 172 1.52 -17.27 -6.81
C ILE A 172 2.25 -16.30 -7.73
N ALA A 173 2.47 -15.05 -7.31
CA ALA A 173 3.19 -14.06 -8.09
C ALA A 173 4.57 -14.60 -8.48
N GLY A 174 5.01 -14.35 -9.70
CA GLY A 174 6.38 -14.64 -10.12
C GLY A 174 7.27 -13.42 -9.93
N VAL A 175 8.45 -13.61 -9.34
CA VAL A 175 9.54 -12.64 -9.44
C VAL A 175 10.26 -12.89 -10.76
N TRP A 176 10.29 -11.89 -11.63
CA TRP A 176 10.90 -11.96 -12.96
C TRP A 176 12.06 -11.01 -13.09
N PHE A 177 13.12 -11.44 -13.79
CA PHE A 177 14.33 -10.67 -14.05
C PHE A 177 14.44 -10.39 -15.54
N LEU A 178 14.87 -9.18 -15.87
CA LEU A 178 15.38 -8.81 -17.19
C LEU A 178 16.78 -8.24 -17.01
N GLU A 179 17.76 -8.89 -17.62
CA GLU A 179 19.15 -8.47 -17.60
C GLU A 179 19.42 -7.44 -18.71
N ILE A 180 20.05 -6.33 -18.34
CA ILE A 180 20.56 -5.30 -19.22
C ILE A 180 22.08 -5.34 -19.15
N GLU A 181 22.73 -5.61 -20.28
CA GLU A 181 24.16 -5.95 -20.33
C GLU A 181 25.07 -4.76 -20.02
N ASP A 182 24.79 -3.61 -20.63
CA ASP A 182 25.57 -2.39 -20.47
C ASP A 182 24.71 -1.30 -19.82
N PRO A 183 24.85 -1.05 -18.49
CA PRO A 183 24.11 0.01 -17.81
C PRO A 183 24.59 1.42 -18.15
N GLU A 184 25.63 1.61 -18.97
CA GLU A 184 26.07 2.92 -19.44
C GLU A 184 25.38 3.35 -20.74
N ALA A 185 24.87 2.38 -21.52
CA ALA A 185 24.14 2.64 -22.76
C ALA A 185 22.73 3.18 -22.47
N GLU A 186 22.37 4.34 -23.05
CA GLU A 186 21.01 4.89 -22.91
C GLU A 186 19.94 3.95 -23.47
N GLN A 187 20.23 3.29 -24.60
CA GLN A 187 19.35 2.30 -25.19
C GLN A 187 19.80 0.91 -24.72
N PRO A 188 19.06 0.28 -23.80
CA PRO A 188 19.49 -0.97 -23.20
C PRO A 188 19.43 -2.11 -24.22
N LEU A 189 20.51 -2.89 -24.30
CA LEU A 189 20.48 -4.24 -24.85
C LEU A 189 20.12 -5.19 -23.70
N TYR A 190 19.07 -5.98 -23.89
CA TYR A 190 18.53 -6.84 -22.84
C TYR A 190 18.31 -8.28 -23.31
N GLY A 191 18.48 -9.20 -22.36
CA GLY A 191 18.26 -10.63 -22.56
C GLY A 191 16.78 -11.03 -22.58
N LYS A 192 16.52 -12.32 -22.42
CA LYS A 192 15.16 -12.83 -22.24
C LYS A 192 14.71 -12.61 -20.79
N PRO A 193 13.42 -12.33 -20.54
CA PRO A 193 12.88 -12.31 -19.19
C PRO A 193 12.89 -13.72 -18.58
N GLU A 194 13.32 -13.83 -17.33
CA GLU A 194 13.43 -15.10 -16.61
C GLU A 194 12.67 -15.06 -15.29
N ARG A 195 11.84 -16.07 -15.03
CA ARG A 195 11.14 -16.22 -13.74
C ARG A 195 12.08 -16.88 -12.73
N VAL A 196 12.39 -16.17 -11.66
CA VAL A 196 13.38 -16.58 -10.65
C VAL A 196 12.77 -17.40 -9.53
N THR A 197 11.62 -16.97 -9.00
CA THR A 197 10.98 -17.61 -7.85
C THR A 197 9.52 -17.16 -7.69
N ASP A 198 8.78 -17.80 -6.80
CA ASP A 198 7.45 -17.34 -6.36
C ASP A 198 7.60 -16.24 -5.30
N GLY A 199 6.79 -15.20 -5.42
CA GLY A 199 6.74 -14.07 -4.50
C GLY A 199 6.68 -12.73 -5.21
N VAL A 200 6.77 -11.69 -4.38
CA VAL A 200 6.93 -10.29 -4.77
C VAL A 200 8.24 -9.80 -4.18
N MET A 201 9.09 -9.19 -5.00
CA MET A 201 10.37 -8.62 -4.57
C MET A 201 10.46 -7.17 -5.05
N MET A 202 10.15 -6.25 -4.14
CA MET A 202 10.30 -4.82 -4.37
C MET A 202 11.43 -4.21 -3.55
N CYS A 203 12.26 -4.99 -2.87
CA CYS A 203 13.32 -4.47 -2.01
C CYS A 203 14.68 -4.91 -2.56
N LYS A 204 15.72 -4.07 -2.40
CA LYS A 204 17.04 -4.35 -2.97
C LYS A 204 17.62 -5.68 -2.51
N PRO A 205 18.14 -6.51 -3.45
CA PRO A 205 18.98 -7.64 -3.12
C PRO A 205 20.19 -7.28 -2.26
N LEU A 206 20.61 -8.19 -1.40
CA LEU A 206 21.83 -8.09 -0.59
C LEU A 206 22.88 -9.06 -1.14
N VAL A 207 24.13 -8.63 -1.22
CA VAL A 207 25.26 -9.52 -1.47
C VAL A 207 25.91 -9.78 -0.12
N LEU A 208 25.94 -11.04 0.31
CA LEU A 208 26.53 -11.44 1.58
C LEU A 208 28.06 -11.40 1.50
N SER A 209 28.71 -11.37 2.66
CA SER A 209 30.17 -11.46 2.80
C SER A 209 30.74 -12.76 2.21
N THR A 210 29.92 -13.80 2.06
CA THR A 210 30.24 -15.05 1.36
C THR A 210 30.27 -14.92 -0.17
N GLY A 211 29.80 -13.79 -0.72
CA GLY A 211 29.61 -13.57 -2.16
C GLY A 211 28.26 -14.06 -2.71
N GLU A 212 27.45 -14.71 -1.87
CA GLU A 212 26.11 -15.18 -2.24
C GLU A 212 25.14 -14.00 -2.41
N TRP A 213 24.20 -14.13 -3.35
CA TRP A 213 23.18 -13.12 -3.62
C TRP A 213 21.89 -13.51 -2.91
N ALA A 214 21.34 -12.61 -2.11
CA ALA A 214 20.13 -12.82 -1.31
C ALA A 214 19.01 -11.87 -1.74
N LEU A 215 17.90 -12.45 -2.21
CA LEU A 215 16.69 -11.76 -2.62
C LEU A 215 15.66 -11.74 -1.48
N PRO A 216 15.07 -10.59 -1.17
CA PRO A 216 13.93 -10.50 -0.27
C PRO A 216 12.60 -10.74 -1.02
N ALA A 217 12.35 -11.99 -1.41
CA ALA A 217 11.10 -12.36 -2.08
C ALA A 217 10.02 -12.73 -1.04
N SER A 218 8.87 -12.07 -1.12
CA SER A 218 7.79 -12.23 -0.14
C SER A 218 6.56 -12.89 -0.73
N THR A 219 5.92 -13.79 0.00
CA THR A 219 4.60 -14.32 -0.37
C THR A 219 3.44 -13.56 0.28
N TRP A 220 3.74 -12.44 0.95
CA TRP A 220 2.79 -11.56 1.62
C TRP A 220 1.89 -12.31 2.61
N ARG A 221 0.57 -12.12 2.54
CA ARG A 221 -0.37 -12.33 3.64
C ARG A 221 -0.74 -13.80 3.86
N THR A 222 -0.58 -14.64 2.85
CA THR A 222 -1.31 -15.91 2.74
C THR A 222 -0.52 -17.13 3.15
N THR A 223 0.77 -16.99 3.47
CA THR A 223 1.61 -18.12 3.90
C THR A 223 2.41 -17.78 5.14
N ASP A 224 2.71 -18.79 5.94
CA ASP A 224 3.74 -18.67 6.98
C ASP A 224 5.13 -18.51 6.35
N GLU A 225 6.06 -17.99 7.16
CA GLU A 225 7.43 -17.68 6.73
C GLU A 225 7.45 -16.82 5.46
N SER A 226 6.50 -15.87 5.38
CA SER A 226 6.23 -15.04 4.21
C SER A 226 7.40 -14.18 3.79
N ALA A 227 8.21 -13.72 4.74
CA ALA A 227 9.40 -12.91 4.48
C ALA A 227 10.61 -13.82 4.16
N ARG A 228 10.69 -14.32 2.92
CA ARG A 228 11.66 -15.36 2.52
C ARG A 228 13.00 -14.77 2.11
N MET A 229 14.06 -15.56 2.33
CA MET A 229 15.39 -15.32 1.80
C MET A 229 15.64 -16.32 0.67
N ILE A 230 15.71 -15.84 -0.56
CA ILE A 230 16.02 -16.65 -1.75
C ILE A 230 17.46 -16.38 -2.13
N VAL A 231 18.28 -17.42 -2.27
CA VAL A 231 19.73 -17.28 -2.42
C VAL A 231 20.24 -17.94 -3.69
N SER A 232 21.17 -17.26 -4.35
CA SER A 232 22.05 -17.81 -5.38
C SER A 232 23.49 -17.84 -4.88
N SER A 233 24.16 -18.98 -5.05
CA SER A 233 25.58 -19.17 -4.80
C SER A 233 26.42 -19.23 -6.08
N ASP A 234 25.80 -19.05 -7.24
CA ASP A 234 26.38 -19.23 -8.57
C ASP A 234 26.19 -18.00 -9.48
N GLN A 235 26.15 -16.81 -8.86
CA GLN A 235 26.03 -15.51 -9.54
C GLN A 235 24.74 -15.37 -10.35
N GLY A 236 23.62 -15.80 -9.76
CA GLY A 236 22.28 -15.63 -10.30
C GLY A 236 21.84 -16.70 -11.30
N LYS A 237 22.64 -17.74 -11.54
CA LYS A 237 22.29 -18.82 -12.48
C LYS A 237 21.22 -19.75 -11.92
N SER A 238 21.23 -19.99 -10.61
CA SER A 238 20.19 -20.75 -9.91
C SER A 238 19.86 -20.13 -8.56
N TRP A 239 18.62 -20.37 -8.11
CA TRP A 239 18.06 -19.75 -6.92
C TRP A 239 17.36 -20.80 -6.06
N SER A 240 17.53 -20.70 -4.74
CA SER A 240 16.90 -21.61 -3.79
C SER A 240 16.46 -20.87 -2.53
N ARG A 241 15.36 -21.31 -1.92
CA ARG A 241 14.92 -20.78 -0.63
C ARG A 241 15.89 -21.24 0.47
N ARG A 242 16.47 -20.29 1.21
CA ARG A 242 17.33 -20.57 2.38
C ARG A 242 16.53 -20.66 3.68
N GLY A 243 15.57 -19.75 3.85
CA GLY A 243 14.72 -19.67 5.04
C GLY A 243 13.65 -18.59 4.85
N GLY A 244 12.86 -18.32 5.90
CA GLY A 244 11.96 -17.17 5.92
C GLY A 244 11.48 -16.83 7.33
N CYS A 245 11.41 -15.55 7.64
CA CYS A 245 10.86 -15.09 8.92
C CYS A 245 9.34 -15.17 8.86
N ASN A 246 8.73 -15.71 9.91
CA ASN A 246 7.28 -15.67 10.03
C ASN A 246 6.81 -14.28 10.48
N VAL A 247 5.93 -13.66 9.71
CA VAL A 247 5.19 -12.47 10.14
C VAL A 247 3.86 -12.94 10.73
N PRO A 248 3.47 -12.55 11.96
CA PRO A 248 2.19 -12.95 12.55
C PRO A 248 1.01 -12.52 11.68
N GLU A 249 0.04 -13.41 11.47
CA GLU A 249 -1.08 -13.22 10.52
C GLU A 249 -1.86 -11.92 10.81
N GLU A 250 -2.12 -11.64 12.08
CA GLU A 250 -2.82 -10.46 12.54
C GLU A 250 -2.04 -9.17 12.28
N MET A 251 -0.72 -9.26 12.08
CA MET A 251 0.19 -8.13 11.81
C MET A 251 0.59 -8.00 10.34
N ARG A 252 0.32 -9.01 9.49
CA ARG A 252 0.61 -8.99 8.05
C ARG A 252 -0.13 -7.86 7.35
N ALA A 253 0.56 -7.19 6.43
CA ALA A 253 -0.05 -6.22 5.52
C ALA A 253 0.51 -6.46 4.11
N PHE A 254 1.71 -5.97 3.86
CA PHE A 254 2.51 -6.40 2.71
C PHE A 254 3.89 -6.60 3.30
N ASP A 255 4.34 -7.85 3.33
CA ASP A 255 5.54 -8.23 4.06
C ASP A 255 6.76 -7.87 3.18
N GLU A 256 6.98 -6.56 3.04
CA GLU A 256 8.00 -5.91 2.23
C GLU A 256 9.29 -5.83 3.06
N HIS A 257 10.07 -6.92 3.08
CA HIS A 257 11.26 -7.03 3.94
C HIS A 257 12.57 -6.64 3.24
N MET A 258 13.56 -6.26 4.05
CA MET A 258 14.93 -5.97 3.66
C MET A 258 15.91 -6.72 4.56
N PHE A 259 17.11 -6.98 4.05
CA PHE A 259 18.19 -7.63 4.80
C PHE A 259 19.38 -6.70 4.97
N ILE A 260 19.97 -6.72 6.18
CA ILE A 260 21.29 -6.16 6.46
C ILE A 260 22.14 -7.25 7.08
N GLU A 261 23.26 -7.59 6.43
CA GLU A 261 24.31 -8.37 7.09
C GLU A 261 25.06 -7.44 8.04
N ARG A 262 25.01 -7.77 9.33
CA ARG A 262 25.72 -7.07 10.40
C ARG A 262 27.20 -7.46 10.39
N ARG A 263 28.04 -6.70 11.10
CA ARG A 263 29.50 -6.95 11.16
C ARG A 263 29.85 -8.27 11.86
N ASP A 264 28.94 -8.80 12.67
CA ASP A 264 29.05 -10.12 13.31
C ASP A 264 28.51 -11.26 12.42
N GLU A 265 28.24 -10.97 11.13
CA GLU A 265 27.71 -11.89 10.12
C GLU A 265 26.27 -12.39 10.36
N SER A 266 25.61 -11.90 11.42
CA SER A 266 24.19 -12.11 11.61
C SER A 266 23.38 -11.33 10.54
N ILE A 267 22.23 -11.88 10.14
CA ILE A 267 21.34 -11.23 9.17
C ILE A 267 20.18 -10.59 9.93
N TRP A 268 20.12 -9.27 9.85
CA TRP A 268 19.00 -8.50 10.35
C TRP A 268 17.95 -8.34 9.26
N LEU A 269 16.75 -8.86 9.52
CA LEU A 269 15.58 -8.65 8.68
C LEU A 269 14.74 -7.53 9.31
N LEU A 270 14.33 -6.59 8.47
CA LEU A 270 13.34 -5.56 8.79
C LEU A 270 12.17 -5.72 7.82
N VAL A 271 10.94 -5.69 8.30
CA VAL A 271 9.74 -5.91 7.49
C VAL A 271 8.62 -4.96 7.86
N ARG A 272 7.85 -4.52 6.86
CA ARG A 272 6.63 -3.76 7.08
C ARG A 272 5.54 -4.62 7.72
N THR A 273 4.89 -4.09 8.75
CA THR A 273 3.72 -4.69 9.42
C THR A 273 2.61 -3.65 9.61
N LYS A 274 1.48 -4.03 10.24
CA LYS A 274 0.41 -3.07 10.63
C LYS A 274 0.84 -2.10 11.73
N TYR A 275 1.74 -2.50 12.63
CA TYR A 275 2.21 -1.64 13.72
C TYR A 275 3.39 -0.73 13.32
N GLY A 276 4.05 -1.00 12.20
CA GLY A 276 5.20 -0.24 11.72
C GLY A 276 6.26 -1.17 11.15
N ILE A 277 7.48 -1.10 11.67
CA ILE A 277 8.58 -1.99 11.27
C ILE A 277 8.69 -3.11 12.30
N GLY A 278 8.64 -4.35 11.84
CA GLY A 278 9.05 -5.52 12.61
C GLY A 278 10.48 -5.91 12.28
N GLU A 279 11.17 -6.56 13.22
CA GLU A 279 12.52 -7.06 13.05
C GLU A 279 12.73 -8.48 13.58
N SER A 280 13.68 -9.18 12.97
CA SER A 280 14.18 -10.49 13.40
C SER A 280 15.65 -10.63 13.02
N VAL A 281 16.42 -11.37 13.81
CA VAL A 281 17.86 -11.55 13.60
C VAL A 281 18.18 -13.03 13.49
N SER A 282 18.69 -13.43 12.33
CA SER A 282 19.20 -14.76 12.09
C SER A 282 20.69 -14.85 12.42
N ASN A 283 21.06 -15.80 13.28
CA ASN A 283 22.45 -16.05 13.68
C ASN A 283 23.11 -17.19 12.87
N ASP A 284 22.41 -17.75 11.87
CA ASP A 284 22.89 -18.86 11.04
C ASP A 284 22.82 -18.53 9.54
N ARG A 285 23.04 -17.25 9.21
CA ARG A 285 23.06 -16.68 7.85
C ARG A 285 21.73 -16.83 7.10
N GLY A 286 20.62 -16.70 7.82
CA GLY A 286 19.26 -16.64 7.27
C GLY A 286 18.57 -17.99 7.09
N LYS A 287 19.11 -19.07 7.68
CA LYS A 287 18.49 -20.41 7.62
C LYS A 287 17.32 -20.50 8.59
N THR A 288 17.49 -20.04 9.82
CA THR A 288 16.44 -19.97 10.83
C THR A 288 16.22 -18.53 11.28
N TRP A 289 14.97 -18.26 11.65
CA TRP A 289 14.51 -16.94 12.07
C TRP A 289 13.73 -17.09 13.38
N PRO A 290 14.09 -16.37 14.45
CA PRO A 290 13.23 -16.28 15.62
C PRO A 290 11.95 -15.49 15.29
N GLU A 291 11.00 -15.50 16.24
CA GLU A 291 9.76 -14.75 16.14
C GLU A 291 10.02 -13.26 15.84
N LEU A 292 9.19 -12.68 14.98
CA LEU A 292 9.25 -11.27 14.61
C LEU A 292 8.82 -10.40 15.80
N THR A 293 9.64 -9.42 16.15
CA THR A 293 9.35 -8.45 17.21
C THR A 293 9.21 -7.04 16.66
N PRO A 294 8.45 -6.13 17.28
CA PRO A 294 8.42 -4.73 16.88
C PRO A 294 9.81 -4.10 16.98
N SER A 295 10.20 -3.33 15.97
CA SER A 295 11.45 -2.57 16.00
C SER A 295 11.31 -1.29 16.82
N ALA A 296 12.44 -0.80 17.36
CA ALA A 296 12.53 0.51 17.99
C ALA A 296 12.33 1.68 16.99
N ILE A 297 12.39 1.42 15.69
CA ILE A 297 12.14 2.42 14.64
C ILE A 297 10.63 2.59 14.43
N ALA A 298 10.08 3.71 14.89
CA ALA A 298 8.68 4.05 14.70
C ALA A 298 8.39 4.36 13.22
N HIS A 299 7.32 3.78 12.66
CA HIS A 299 6.97 3.94 11.25
C HIS A 299 5.49 3.68 10.97
N PRO A 300 4.87 4.32 9.97
CA PRO A 300 3.61 3.85 9.40
C PRO A 300 3.76 2.46 8.73
N SER A 301 2.63 1.84 8.40
CA SER A 301 2.63 0.66 7.52
C SER A 301 2.91 1.08 6.07
N ALA A 302 4.19 1.24 5.75
CA ALA A 302 4.71 1.62 4.44
C ALA A 302 6.13 1.05 4.25
N ARG A 303 6.57 0.96 3.00
CA ARG A 303 7.98 0.71 2.67
C ARG A 303 8.87 1.79 3.28
N PHE A 304 10.03 1.36 3.74
CA PHE A 304 11.19 2.17 4.13
C PHE A 304 12.39 1.68 3.31
N PHE A 305 13.53 2.36 3.39
CA PHE A 305 14.76 1.94 2.72
C PHE A 305 15.91 1.89 3.71
N VAL A 306 16.66 0.78 3.73
CA VAL A 306 17.84 0.62 4.57
C VAL A 306 18.98 -0.03 3.79
N ARG A 307 20.19 0.52 3.88
CA ARG A 307 21.36 -0.02 3.18
C ARG A 307 22.67 0.36 3.87
N ARG A 308 23.67 -0.52 3.79
CA ARG A 308 25.05 -0.18 4.16
C ARG A 308 25.71 0.66 3.06
N LEU A 309 26.27 1.79 3.47
CA LEU A 309 27.03 2.72 2.62
C LEU A 309 28.51 2.30 2.53
N ALA A 310 29.26 2.91 1.61
CA ALA A 310 30.68 2.66 1.40
C ALA A 310 31.54 2.96 2.64
N SER A 311 31.10 3.89 3.49
CA SER A 311 31.72 4.17 4.80
C SER A 311 31.58 3.04 5.82
N GLY A 312 30.72 2.06 5.55
CA GLY A 312 30.33 1.00 6.48
C GLY A 312 29.19 1.41 7.42
N ASN A 313 28.71 2.65 7.36
CA ASN A 313 27.52 3.10 8.06
C ASN A 313 26.24 2.54 7.40
N LEU A 314 25.14 2.49 8.15
CA LEU A 314 23.81 2.22 7.59
C LEU A 314 23.09 3.54 7.32
N LEU A 315 22.51 3.67 6.13
CA LEU A 315 21.50 4.66 5.80
C LEU A 315 20.12 4.07 6.04
N LEU A 316 19.24 4.84 6.68
CA LEU A 316 17.80 4.59 6.76
C LEU A 316 17.05 5.78 6.16
N VAL A 317 16.09 5.50 5.29
CA VAL A 317 15.11 6.48 4.81
C VAL A 317 13.71 6.00 5.19
N LYS A 318 13.00 6.83 5.95
CA LYS A 318 11.68 6.49 6.51
C LYS A 318 10.78 7.71 6.65
N HIS A 319 9.52 7.49 7.03
CA HIS A 319 8.56 8.57 7.32
C HIS A 319 8.62 9.02 8.78
N GLY A 320 8.88 10.30 9.04
CA GLY A 320 8.95 10.94 10.36
C GLY A 320 10.25 10.72 11.15
N PRO A 321 10.38 11.36 12.33
CA PRO A 321 11.47 11.11 13.31
C PRO A 321 11.58 9.65 13.75
N ILE A 322 12.75 9.22 14.22
CA ILE A 322 13.05 7.81 14.58
C ILE A 322 12.05 7.20 15.58
N ASP A 323 11.65 7.99 16.57
CA ASP A 323 10.81 7.63 17.71
C ASP A 323 9.33 8.01 17.52
N GLU A 324 8.97 8.61 16.38
CA GLU A 324 7.61 9.05 16.11
C GLU A 324 6.96 8.30 14.94
N ARG A 325 5.77 7.73 15.19
CA ARG A 325 4.94 7.13 14.15
C ARG A 325 4.04 8.21 13.52
N THR A 326 4.43 8.65 12.33
CA THR A 326 3.63 9.57 11.51
C THR A 326 2.76 8.81 10.49
N GLY A 327 1.99 9.55 9.68
CA GLY A 327 1.43 9.02 8.43
C GLY A 327 2.50 8.87 7.35
N ARG A 328 2.07 8.61 6.10
CA ARG A 328 2.96 8.69 4.92
C ARG A 328 3.27 10.16 4.60
N SER A 329 4.19 10.73 5.38
CA SER A 329 4.62 12.14 5.38
C SER A 329 6.04 12.25 5.94
N HIS A 330 6.72 13.38 5.73
CA HIS A 330 8.03 13.65 6.31
C HIS A 330 9.05 12.55 5.98
N LEU A 331 9.31 12.32 4.69
CA LEU A 331 10.35 11.38 4.27
C LEU A 331 11.72 11.94 4.69
N MET A 332 12.43 11.23 5.56
CA MET A 332 13.67 11.66 6.21
C MET A 332 14.77 10.60 6.09
N ALA A 333 16.03 11.04 6.07
CA ALA A 333 17.22 10.19 6.07
C ALA A 333 17.97 10.25 7.42
N PHE A 334 18.50 9.10 7.85
CA PHE A 334 19.24 8.90 9.10
C PHE A 334 20.46 7.99 8.89
N ILE A 335 21.48 8.16 9.73
CA ILE A 335 22.69 7.34 9.72
C ILE A 335 22.84 6.57 11.04
N SER A 336 23.19 5.28 10.94
CA SER A 336 23.66 4.47 12.05
C SER A 336 25.10 4.01 11.82
N LYS A 337 25.94 4.12 12.85
CA LYS A 337 27.35 3.69 12.83
C LYS A 337 27.56 2.32 13.48
N ASP A 338 26.54 1.78 14.13
CA ASP A 338 26.59 0.65 15.04
C ASP A 338 25.56 -0.45 14.70
N ASP A 339 25.38 -0.68 13.39
CA ASP A 339 24.50 -1.70 12.83
C ASP A 339 23.03 -1.58 13.27
N GLY A 340 22.53 -0.34 13.34
CA GLY A 340 21.12 -0.02 13.56
C GLY A 340 20.71 0.14 15.02
N LYS A 341 21.66 0.06 15.96
CA LYS A 341 21.38 0.25 17.40
C LYS A 341 21.04 1.70 17.72
N ASN A 342 21.78 2.65 17.16
CA ASN A 342 21.53 4.08 17.30
C ASN A 342 21.45 4.76 15.93
N TRP A 343 20.55 5.74 15.82
CA TRP A 343 20.31 6.52 14.61
C TRP A 343 20.55 8.00 14.91
N THR A 344 21.23 8.69 14.00
CA THR A 344 21.59 10.10 14.11
C THR A 344 21.29 10.84 12.80
N GLY A 345 21.27 12.16 12.86
CA GLY A 345 20.92 13.00 11.73
C GLY A 345 19.41 13.26 11.65
N GLY A 346 18.88 13.36 10.44
CA GLY A 346 17.47 13.65 10.20
C GLY A 346 17.29 14.66 9.07
N LEU A 347 17.88 14.38 7.91
CA LEU A 347 17.71 15.24 6.74
C LEU A 347 16.32 15.05 6.15
N MET A 348 15.52 16.11 6.11
CA MET A 348 14.20 16.12 5.48
C MET A 348 14.33 16.10 3.96
N LEU A 349 13.80 15.06 3.31
CA LEU A 349 13.76 14.93 1.85
C LEU A 349 12.44 15.50 1.29
N ASP A 350 11.32 15.18 1.94
CA ASP A 350 9.99 15.66 1.57
C ASP A 350 9.05 15.71 2.78
N ASP A 351 8.54 16.90 3.11
CA ASP A 351 7.66 17.11 4.27
C ASP A 351 6.19 16.78 3.98
N ARG A 352 5.82 16.70 2.70
CA ARG A 352 4.41 16.64 2.28
C ARG A 352 3.75 15.33 2.68
N ALA A 353 2.47 15.40 3.04
CA ALA A 353 1.62 14.22 3.14
C ALA A 353 1.39 13.60 1.76
N GLY A 354 1.41 12.27 1.66
CA GLY A 354 1.22 11.55 0.40
C GLY A 354 2.52 11.18 -0.32
N VAL A 355 3.69 11.53 0.24
CA VAL A 355 4.97 10.89 -0.09
C VAL A 355 4.94 9.45 0.39
N SER A 356 5.41 8.50 -0.42
CA SER A 356 5.27 7.08 -0.09
C SER A 356 6.60 6.32 -0.20
N TYR A 357 6.86 5.52 -1.23
CA TYR A 357 7.88 4.47 -1.11
C TYR A 357 9.27 4.97 -1.49
N PRO A 358 10.27 4.93 -0.58
CA PRO A 358 11.64 5.24 -0.91
C PRO A 358 12.41 4.00 -1.40
N ASP A 359 13.37 4.25 -2.27
CA ASP A 359 14.43 3.33 -2.66
C ASP A 359 15.68 4.12 -3.08
N GLY A 360 16.86 3.52 -3.12
CA GLY A 360 18.02 4.26 -3.60
C GLY A 360 19.35 3.54 -3.58
N GLN A 361 20.39 4.25 -3.99
CA GLN A 361 21.76 3.73 -4.08
C GLN A 361 22.77 4.86 -3.86
N GLN A 362 23.90 4.54 -3.24
CA GLN A 362 25.08 5.40 -3.21
C GLN A 362 25.94 5.15 -4.46
N ASP A 363 26.36 6.21 -5.14
CA ASP A 363 27.26 6.14 -6.28
C ASP A 363 28.74 6.08 -5.84
N THR A 364 29.63 5.96 -6.83
CA THR A 364 31.08 5.85 -6.62
C THR A 364 31.71 7.15 -6.10
N ASP A 365 31.05 8.29 -6.30
CA ASP A 365 31.51 9.59 -5.78
C ASP A 365 31.02 9.82 -4.34
N GLY A 366 30.26 8.87 -3.79
CA GLY A 366 29.71 8.92 -2.44
C GLY A 366 28.41 9.69 -2.32
N VAL A 367 27.80 10.13 -3.44
CA VAL A 367 26.47 10.75 -3.44
C VAL A 367 25.42 9.67 -3.29
N ILE A 368 24.47 9.92 -2.41
CA ILE A 368 23.32 9.07 -2.14
C ILE A 368 22.15 9.58 -2.97
N HIS A 369 21.56 8.71 -3.79
CA HIS A 369 20.39 9.01 -4.61
C HIS A 369 19.18 8.23 -4.07
N ILE A 370 18.11 8.93 -3.70
CA ILE A 370 16.87 8.34 -3.19
C ILE A 370 15.72 8.71 -4.13
N ILE A 371 15.04 7.71 -4.69
CA ILE A 371 13.82 7.86 -5.49
C ILE A 371 12.59 7.58 -4.62
N TYR A 372 11.48 8.27 -4.89
CA TYR A 372 10.22 8.06 -4.19
C TYR A 372 9.00 8.56 -4.99
N ASP A 373 7.82 8.01 -4.66
CA ASP A 373 6.56 8.45 -5.27
C ASP A 373 5.79 9.43 -4.40
N TYR A 374 4.97 10.26 -5.06
CA TYR A 374 4.08 11.23 -4.42
C TYR A 374 2.72 11.26 -5.12
N SER A 375 1.65 11.10 -4.34
CA SER A 375 0.25 11.23 -4.80
C SER A 375 -0.07 10.30 -6.00
N ARG A 376 0.09 8.97 -5.82
CA ARG A 376 0.04 7.93 -6.88
C ARG A 376 -1.11 7.96 -7.88
N THR A 377 -2.22 8.60 -7.55
CA THR A 377 -3.40 8.76 -8.44
C THR A 377 -3.81 10.21 -8.67
N GLY A 378 -3.33 11.13 -7.83
CA GLY A 378 -3.56 12.57 -7.96
C GLY A 378 -2.50 13.21 -8.85
N ASP A 379 -1.38 13.62 -8.26
CA ASP A 379 -0.30 14.28 -9.02
C ASP A 379 0.55 13.27 -9.80
N ARG A 380 0.64 12.02 -9.31
CA ARG A 380 1.34 10.89 -9.97
C ARG A 380 2.81 11.22 -10.26
N HIS A 381 3.49 11.79 -9.28
CA HIS A 381 4.90 12.16 -9.41
C HIS A 381 5.80 11.00 -9.00
N ILE A 382 6.84 10.79 -9.79
CA ILE A 382 8.07 10.10 -9.39
C ILE A 382 9.13 11.17 -9.20
N LEU A 383 9.74 11.18 -8.02
CA LEU A 383 10.70 12.19 -7.58
C LEU A 383 11.99 11.53 -7.15
N PHE A 384 13.11 12.25 -7.19
CA PHE A 384 14.33 11.82 -6.53
C PHE A 384 15.01 12.96 -5.77
N ALA A 385 15.85 12.58 -4.83
CA ALA A 385 16.74 13.45 -4.07
C ALA A 385 18.17 12.92 -4.12
N SER A 386 19.14 13.82 -4.11
CA SER A 386 20.57 13.51 -3.96
C SER A 386 21.13 14.24 -2.74
N PHE A 387 22.05 13.63 -2.01
CA PHE A 387 22.72 14.21 -0.82
C PHE A 387 23.93 13.36 -0.44
N ARG A 388 24.70 13.76 0.58
CA ARG A 388 25.79 12.95 1.15
C ARG A 388 25.57 12.66 2.63
N GLU A 389 26.40 11.78 3.21
CA GLU A 389 26.33 11.44 4.64
C GLU A 389 26.47 12.67 5.55
N GLU A 390 27.27 13.66 5.13
CA GLU A 390 27.47 14.91 5.86
C GLU A 390 26.18 15.72 5.99
N ASP A 391 25.35 15.73 4.94
CA ASP A 391 24.05 16.41 4.95
C ASP A 391 23.07 15.71 5.91
N VAL A 392 23.10 14.38 5.94
CA VAL A 392 22.30 13.59 6.87
C VAL A 392 22.73 13.85 8.30
N ALA A 393 24.03 13.80 8.58
CA ALA A 393 24.59 14.05 9.90
C ALA A 393 24.31 15.47 10.40
N ALA A 394 24.34 16.46 9.51
CA ALA A 394 24.01 17.85 9.83
C ALA A 394 22.50 18.12 9.94
N GLY A 395 21.65 17.23 9.42
CA GLY A 395 20.19 17.41 9.31
C GLY A 395 19.78 18.52 8.34
N ARG A 396 20.70 19.02 7.51
CA ARG A 396 20.51 20.14 6.59
C ARG A 396 21.54 20.08 5.46
N ALA A 397 21.30 20.81 4.38
CA ALA A 397 22.25 20.94 3.31
C ALA A 397 23.54 21.64 3.78
N VAL A 398 24.67 20.92 3.68
CA VAL A 398 26.03 21.40 3.94
C VAL A 398 26.97 21.10 2.77
N THR A 399 26.54 20.27 1.82
CA THR A 399 27.25 19.97 0.58
C THR A 399 26.48 20.48 -0.65
N ASP A 400 27.20 20.68 -1.76
CA ASP A 400 26.59 21.06 -3.05
C ASP A 400 25.86 19.89 -3.75
N SER A 401 25.89 18.70 -3.16
CA SER A 401 25.22 17.51 -3.71
C SER A 401 23.72 17.47 -3.38
N VAL A 402 23.23 18.35 -2.50
CA VAL A 402 21.82 18.36 -2.10
C VAL A 402 20.92 18.85 -3.22
N LYS A 403 20.08 17.94 -3.71
CA LYS A 403 18.93 18.24 -4.56
C LYS A 403 17.73 17.52 -3.98
N LEU A 404 16.63 18.23 -3.74
CA LEU A 404 15.41 17.65 -3.16
C LEU A 404 14.26 17.75 -4.16
N ARG A 405 13.34 16.77 -4.14
CA ARG A 405 12.10 16.75 -4.95
C ARG A 405 12.32 16.97 -6.45
N GLN A 406 13.42 16.47 -7.00
CA GLN A 406 13.71 16.56 -8.42
C GLN A 406 12.74 15.67 -9.20
N LEU A 407 12.12 16.19 -10.25
CA LEU A 407 11.11 15.46 -11.01
C LEU A 407 11.76 14.45 -11.94
N VAL A 408 11.46 13.16 -11.72
CA VAL A 408 11.76 12.07 -12.67
C VAL A 408 10.63 11.98 -13.69
N ARG A 409 9.38 11.96 -13.21
CA ARG A 409 8.21 11.87 -14.07
C ARG A 409 6.95 12.43 -13.43
N GLU A 410 6.17 13.13 -14.24
CA GLU A 410 4.77 13.48 -13.98
C GLU A 410 3.89 12.74 -14.98
N ALA A 411 2.95 11.95 -14.48
CA ALA A 411 1.99 11.21 -15.29
C ALA A 411 0.64 11.93 -15.34
N SER A 412 -0.09 11.81 -16.45
CA SER A 412 -1.39 12.46 -16.63
C SER A 412 -2.36 11.62 -17.45
N GLY A 413 -3.63 12.04 -17.45
CA GLY A 413 -4.69 11.40 -18.22
C GLY A 413 -5.07 10.02 -17.67
N GLY A 414 -5.32 9.09 -18.59
CA GLY A 414 -5.94 7.81 -18.25
C GLY A 414 -7.41 7.97 -17.84
N VAL A 415 -7.96 6.91 -17.26
CA VAL A 415 -9.31 6.86 -16.70
C VAL A 415 -9.31 7.62 -15.38
N GLU A 416 -9.85 8.82 -15.40
CA GLU A 416 -10.17 9.58 -14.19
C GLU A 416 -11.09 8.76 -13.28
N ARG A 417 -10.84 8.82 -11.97
CA ARG A 417 -11.75 8.21 -11.00
C ARG A 417 -13.07 8.96 -11.10
N LYS A 418 -14.11 8.31 -11.62
CA LYS A 418 -15.48 8.85 -11.53
C LYS A 418 -15.81 9.00 -10.06
N MET A 419 -15.77 10.23 -9.56
CA MET A 419 -16.41 10.56 -8.29
C MET A 419 -17.91 10.45 -8.55
N GLU A 420 -18.53 9.40 -8.01
CA GLU A 420 -19.98 9.41 -7.89
C GLU A 420 -20.38 10.68 -7.13
N PRO A 421 -21.47 11.35 -7.55
CA PRO A 421 -21.98 12.47 -6.78
C PRO A 421 -22.21 11.99 -5.33
N PRO A 422 -21.84 12.80 -4.31
CA PRO A 422 -22.03 12.39 -2.93
C PRO A 422 -23.50 12.04 -2.72
N SER A 423 -23.78 10.93 -2.04
CA SER A 423 -25.18 10.55 -1.83
C SER A 423 -25.90 11.68 -1.08
N PRO A 424 -27.20 11.91 -1.34
CA PRO A 424 -27.94 13.00 -0.74
C PRO A 424 -27.86 13.01 0.78
N VAL A 425 -27.92 14.20 1.38
CA VAL A 425 -28.03 14.38 2.84
C VAL A 425 -29.28 13.65 3.34
N LYS A 426 -29.12 12.81 4.36
CA LYS A 426 -30.25 12.21 5.07
C LYS A 426 -30.91 13.27 5.93
N LYS A 427 -32.24 13.35 5.88
CA LYS A 427 -33.02 14.34 6.65
C LYS A 427 -33.24 13.96 8.11
N HIS A 428 -33.12 12.65 8.42
CA HIS A 428 -33.39 12.06 9.73
C HIS A 428 -34.77 12.39 10.32
N GLU A 429 -35.82 12.38 9.50
CA GLU A 429 -37.20 12.61 9.96
C GLU A 429 -37.66 11.58 11.02
N ASP A 430 -36.96 10.45 11.15
CA ASP A 430 -37.14 9.40 12.15
C ASP A 430 -36.47 9.70 13.51
N GLY A 431 -35.69 10.78 13.63
CA GLY A 431 -35.00 11.19 14.84
C GLY A 431 -35.90 11.82 15.91
N LYS A 432 -35.32 12.15 17.07
CA LYS A 432 -35.97 12.91 18.14
C LYS A 432 -35.83 14.41 17.91
N GLU A 433 -36.80 15.18 18.37
CA GLU A 433 -36.70 16.64 18.38
C GLU A 433 -35.43 17.12 19.11
N LEU A 434 -34.75 18.12 18.54
CA LEU A 434 -33.58 18.73 19.15
C LEU A 434 -33.99 19.41 20.47
N LYS A 435 -33.42 18.96 21.59
CA LYS A 435 -33.63 19.57 22.91
C LYS A 435 -32.49 20.54 23.18
N ALA A 436 -32.75 21.85 23.12
CA ALA A 436 -31.74 22.90 23.34
C ALA A 436 -31.84 23.60 24.71
N GLN A 437 -32.81 23.23 25.56
CA GLN A 437 -32.88 23.74 26.93
C GLN A 437 -31.85 23.05 27.83
N GLN A 438 -31.54 23.68 28.97
CA GLN A 438 -30.61 23.17 29.98
C GLN A 438 -29.23 22.88 29.37
N LYS A 439 -28.47 23.93 29.05
CA LYS A 439 -27.19 23.82 28.34
C LYS A 439 -26.17 23.04 29.19
N GLY A 440 -25.71 21.88 28.71
CA GLY A 440 -24.65 21.12 29.35
C GLY A 440 -23.26 21.65 28.97
N ALA A 441 -22.23 21.20 29.68
CA ALA A 441 -20.84 21.49 29.31
C ALA A 441 -19.95 20.26 29.45
N LEU A 442 -19.01 20.11 28.53
CA LEU A 442 -18.06 19.00 28.49
C LEU A 442 -16.64 19.51 28.67
N SER A 443 -15.77 18.70 29.28
CA SER A 443 -14.32 18.92 29.33
C SER A 443 -13.54 17.63 29.11
N ILE A 444 -12.36 17.77 28.54
CA ILE A 444 -11.28 16.78 28.57
C ILE A 444 -10.04 17.56 29.01
N ASP A 445 -9.21 16.96 29.86
CA ASP A 445 -8.00 17.61 30.35
C ASP A 445 -7.13 18.08 29.16
N GLU A 446 -6.63 19.31 29.24
CA GLU A 446 -5.78 19.96 28.23
C GLU A 446 -6.41 20.23 26.85
N MET A 447 -7.70 19.91 26.65
CA MET A 447 -8.39 20.16 25.38
C MET A 447 -9.09 21.52 25.36
N ALA A 448 -8.89 22.27 24.27
CA ALA A 448 -9.51 23.57 24.08
C ALA A 448 -11.00 23.45 23.72
N VAL A 449 -11.79 24.43 24.16
CA VAL A 449 -13.19 24.60 23.74
C VAL A 449 -13.24 25.79 22.80
N GLU A 450 -13.61 25.53 21.56
CA GLU A 450 -13.55 26.48 20.45
C GLU A 450 -14.96 26.81 19.93
N PRO A 451 -15.17 27.98 19.30
CA PRO A 451 -16.41 28.28 18.59
C PRO A 451 -16.69 27.26 17.49
N PHE A 452 -17.90 26.71 17.44
CA PHE A 452 -18.31 25.77 16.40
C PHE A 452 -18.75 26.52 15.13
N ASP A 453 -17.88 27.36 14.57
CA ASP A 453 -18.15 28.21 13.41
C ASP A 453 -17.47 27.68 12.14
N VAL A 454 -18.06 28.00 10.98
CA VAL A 454 -17.50 27.60 9.67
C VAL A 454 -16.06 28.10 9.54
N GLY A 455 -15.16 27.20 9.15
CA GLY A 455 -13.72 27.45 9.07
C GLY A 455 -12.92 27.00 10.29
N ALA A 456 -13.56 26.69 11.43
CA ALA A 456 -12.87 26.19 12.61
C ALA A 456 -12.18 24.85 12.34
N THR A 457 -10.93 24.69 12.79
CA THR A 457 -10.21 23.41 12.73
C THR A 457 -10.81 22.44 13.75
N LEU A 458 -11.42 21.35 13.26
CA LEU A 458 -12.23 20.43 14.06
C LEU A 458 -11.42 19.50 14.96
N PHE A 459 -10.16 19.22 14.61
CA PHE A 459 -9.32 18.26 15.33
C PHE A 459 -7.90 18.78 15.52
N THR A 460 -7.27 18.45 16.65
CA THR A 460 -5.92 18.92 16.96
C THR A 460 -4.82 18.23 16.13
N ASP A 461 -5.10 17.05 15.58
CA ASP A 461 -4.18 16.23 14.80
C ASP A 461 -4.51 16.19 13.29
N ARG A 462 -5.53 16.95 12.84
CA ARG A 462 -5.92 17.06 11.42
C ARG A 462 -6.39 18.47 11.08
N GLY A 463 -5.93 18.99 9.94
CA GLY A 463 -6.35 20.29 9.40
C GLY A 463 -7.73 20.31 8.76
N TYR A 464 -8.72 19.57 9.29
CA TYR A 464 -10.09 19.59 8.75
C TYR A 464 -10.86 20.80 9.27
N ALA A 465 -11.25 21.69 8.36
CA ALA A 465 -12.06 22.86 8.68
C ALA A 465 -13.56 22.55 8.56
N LEU A 466 -14.35 23.01 9.53
CA LEU A 466 -15.81 22.91 9.50
C LEU A 466 -16.36 23.60 8.25
N ALA A 467 -17.03 22.85 7.38
CA ALA A 467 -17.60 23.40 6.15
C ALA A 467 -19.00 23.97 6.38
N GLU A 468 -19.83 23.29 7.18
CA GLU A 468 -21.21 23.69 7.43
C GLU A 468 -21.58 23.54 8.90
N ARG A 469 -22.19 24.59 9.45
CA ARG A 469 -22.83 24.55 10.76
C ARG A 469 -24.35 24.57 10.59
N PRO A 470 -25.11 23.66 11.23
CA PRO A 470 -26.56 23.75 11.22
C PRO A 470 -27.00 25.01 11.97
N LYS A 471 -28.01 25.72 11.46
CA LYS A 471 -28.58 26.92 12.12
C LYS A 471 -29.03 26.66 13.56
N ALA A 472 -29.48 25.44 13.85
CA ALA A 472 -29.87 25.04 15.19
C ALA A 472 -28.71 25.04 16.20
N PHE A 473 -27.46 25.11 15.72
CA PHE A 473 -26.23 25.20 16.50
C PHE A 473 -25.60 26.61 16.44
N ASP A 474 -26.38 27.64 16.14
CA ASP A 474 -25.94 29.03 16.22
C ASP A 474 -25.45 29.36 17.65
N GLY A 475 -24.19 29.79 17.78
CA GLY A 475 -23.56 30.10 19.07
C GLY A 475 -23.10 28.87 19.87
N ALA A 476 -23.09 27.68 19.27
CA ALA A 476 -22.51 26.50 19.89
C ALA A 476 -20.96 26.56 19.94
N VAL A 477 -20.40 25.80 20.86
CA VAL A 477 -18.96 25.54 20.99
C VAL A 477 -18.71 24.04 20.88
N PHE A 478 -17.47 23.65 20.61
CA PHE A 478 -17.08 22.25 20.56
C PHE A 478 -15.77 22.02 21.31
N LEU A 479 -15.54 20.79 21.78
CA LEU A 479 -14.24 20.36 22.29
C LEU A 479 -13.34 19.99 21.10
N CYS A 480 -12.28 20.76 20.88
CA CYS A 480 -11.29 20.45 19.85
C CYS A 480 -10.36 19.35 20.38
N VAL A 481 -10.58 18.14 19.88
CA VAL A 481 -9.90 16.90 20.30
C VAL A 481 -9.12 16.30 19.13
N PRO A 482 -8.13 15.43 19.34
CA PRO A 482 -7.56 14.68 18.22
C PRO A 482 -8.64 13.81 17.59
N ILE A 483 -8.59 13.56 16.28
CA ILE A 483 -9.52 12.63 15.63
C ILE A 483 -9.19 11.20 16.03
N GLU A 484 -7.90 10.84 16.18
CA GLU A 484 -7.50 9.47 16.45
C GLU A 484 -7.55 9.13 17.96
N GLY A 485 -7.65 7.85 18.28
CA GLY A 485 -7.63 7.34 19.66
C GLY A 485 -8.98 7.36 20.37
N LYS A 486 -9.03 6.70 21.54
CA LYS A 486 -10.20 6.70 22.43
C LYS A 486 -10.12 7.88 23.39
N LYS A 487 -11.26 8.53 23.66
CA LYS A 487 -11.40 9.71 24.51
C LYS A 487 -12.54 9.48 25.49
N ALA A 488 -12.48 10.20 26.61
CA ALA A 488 -13.53 10.23 27.62
C ALA A 488 -13.79 11.68 28.02
N ALA A 489 -14.91 12.26 27.58
CA ALA A 489 -15.34 13.60 27.98
C ALA A 489 -16.10 13.54 29.30
N ARG A 490 -15.77 14.43 30.23
CA ARG A 490 -16.50 14.61 31.49
C ARG A 490 -17.51 15.73 31.36
N CYS A 491 -18.74 15.47 31.79
CA CYS A 491 -19.77 16.50 31.94
C CYS A 491 -19.45 17.38 33.16
N THR A 492 -19.19 18.67 32.94
CA THR A 492 -18.85 19.64 33.99
C THR A 492 -20.07 20.40 34.50
N GLN A 493 -21.11 20.48 33.68
CA GLN A 493 -22.40 21.11 33.99
C GLN A 493 -23.52 20.22 33.46
N SER A 494 -24.44 19.80 34.35
CA SER A 494 -25.62 19.01 33.95
C SER A 494 -26.39 19.72 32.84
N GLY A 495 -26.82 18.97 31.83
CA GLY A 495 -27.60 19.50 30.73
C GLY A 495 -27.43 18.73 29.43
N MET A 496 -28.03 19.27 28.37
CA MET A 496 -27.97 18.75 27.01
C MET A 496 -26.59 18.97 26.40
N VAL A 497 -26.02 17.88 25.88
CA VAL A 497 -24.79 17.84 25.09
C VAL A 497 -25.02 17.07 23.80
N TYR A 498 -24.22 17.36 22.79
CA TYR A 498 -24.38 16.82 21.44
C TYR A 498 -23.09 16.24 20.90
N PHE A 499 -23.22 15.28 19.99
CA PHE A 499 -22.11 14.71 19.25
C PHE A 499 -22.47 14.66 17.77
N LEU A 500 -21.52 15.01 16.91
CA LEU A 500 -21.62 14.78 15.48
C LEU A 500 -20.75 13.57 15.13
N SER A 501 -21.35 12.60 14.46
CA SER A 501 -20.64 11.43 13.92
C SER A 501 -21.34 10.97 12.63
N PRO A 502 -20.62 10.46 11.63
CA PRO A 502 -21.24 9.80 10.48
C PRO A 502 -22.02 8.55 10.92
N GLU A 503 -23.05 8.13 10.19
CA GLU A 503 -23.70 6.83 10.37
C GLU A 503 -22.81 5.67 9.84
N PRO A 504 -22.98 4.41 10.31
CA PRO A 504 -22.10 3.30 9.93
C PRO A 504 -22.05 2.98 8.42
N ASP A 505 -23.12 3.28 7.69
CA ASP A 505 -23.18 3.11 6.23
C ASP A 505 -22.49 4.26 5.47
N ARG A 506 -22.27 5.41 6.12
CA ARG A 506 -21.44 6.50 5.59
C ARG A 506 -19.96 6.23 5.79
N ASN A 507 -19.59 5.78 6.99
CA ASN A 507 -18.19 5.67 7.41
C ASN A 507 -18.02 4.55 8.45
N GLY A 508 -17.09 3.63 8.20
CA GLY A 508 -16.83 2.49 9.09
C GLY A 508 -16.27 2.88 10.47
N ASP A 509 -15.73 4.09 10.61
CA ASP A 509 -15.22 4.62 11.89
C ASP A 509 -16.33 5.31 12.73
N SER A 510 -17.60 5.18 12.32
CA SER A 510 -18.77 5.77 12.99
C SER A 510 -18.82 5.50 14.50
N GLN A 511 -19.14 6.53 15.28
CA GLN A 511 -19.43 6.43 16.72
C GLN A 511 -20.93 6.30 17.02
N SER A 512 -21.78 6.10 16.01
CA SER A 512 -23.24 6.05 16.19
C SER A 512 -23.66 5.00 17.22
N HIS A 513 -23.15 3.77 17.10
CA HIS A 513 -23.49 2.70 18.04
C HIS A 513 -22.96 2.99 19.45
N VAL A 514 -21.72 3.47 19.56
CA VAL A 514 -21.07 3.84 20.84
C VAL A 514 -21.88 4.92 21.58
N LEU A 515 -22.37 5.94 20.85
CA LEU A 515 -23.20 7.00 21.42
C LEU A 515 -24.57 6.48 21.84
N LEU A 516 -25.24 5.70 20.99
CA LEU A 516 -26.56 5.13 21.29
C LEU A 516 -26.53 4.19 22.51
N GLU A 517 -25.50 3.35 22.64
CA GLU A 517 -25.30 2.48 23.81
C GLU A 517 -25.11 3.26 25.11
N GLN A 518 -24.53 4.46 25.03
CA GLN A 518 -24.40 5.38 26.16
C GLN A 518 -25.66 6.23 26.40
N GLY A 519 -26.77 5.94 25.73
CA GLY A 519 -28.06 6.61 25.93
C GLY A 519 -28.22 7.92 25.19
N PHE A 520 -27.42 8.18 24.16
CA PHE A 520 -27.72 9.25 23.21
C PHE A 520 -28.90 8.88 22.32
N GLU A 521 -29.61 9.90 21.84
CA GLU A 521 -30.68 9.78 20.87
C GLU A 521 -30.27 10.48 19.57
N LYS A 522 -30.59 9.86 18.42
CA LYS A 522 -30.46 10.50 17.11
C LYS A 522 -31.41 11.69 17.00
N VAL A 523 -30.94 12.83 16.52
CA VAL A 523 -31.74 14.07 16.38
C VAL A 523 -32.37 14.15 14.98
N ALA A 524 -33.60 14.66 14.91
CA ALA A 524 -34.33 14.96 13.68
C ALA A 524 -33.83 16.24 13.01
N LEU A 525 -32.57 16.23 12.59
CA LEU A 525 -31.94 17.28 11.78
C LEU A 525 -31.28 16.63 10.55
N PRO A 526 -31.23 17.34 9.41
CA PRO A 526 -30.42 16.89 8.28
C PRO A 526 -28.96 16.63 8.67
N GLU A 527 -28.32 15.64 8.05
CA GLU A 527 -26.87 15.43 8.24
C GLU A 527 -26.10 16.73 7.99
N VAL A 528 -25.10 16.95 8.82
CA VAL A 528 -24.16 18.06 8.70
C VAL A 528 -23.06 17.64 7.75
N ARG A 529 -22.88 18.37 6.65
CA ARG A 529 -21.74 18.14 5.74
C ARG A 529 -20.48 18.73 6.38
N LEU A 530 -19.88 17.96 7.28
CA LEU A 530 -18.94 18.45 8.29
C LEU A 530 -17.67 19.06 7.68
N PHE A 531 -17.07 18.40 6.68
CA PHE A 531 -15.94 18.89 5.89
C PHE A 531 -15.81 18.10 4.57
N ASP A 532 -15.02 18.59 3.61
CA ASP A 532 -14.89 18.03 2.24
C ASP A 532 -16.25 17.57 1.66
N LEU A 533 -17.03 18.57 1.23
CA LEU A 533 -18.43 18.44 0.78
C LEU A 533 -18.63 17.49 -0.41
N LYS A 534 -17.56 16.97 -1.00
CA LYS A 534 -17.62 16.01 -2.10
C LYS A 534 -17.66 14.56 -1.62
N ARG A 535 -17.50 14.31 -0.32
CA ARG A 535 -17.49 12.96 0.28
C ARG A 535 -18.60 12.79 1.30
N SER A 536 -19.60 11.99 0.96
CA SER A 536 -20.70 11.67 1.88
C SER A 536 -20.27 10.91 3.14
N ALA A 537 -19.09 10.30 3.15
CA ALA A 537 -18.50 9.69 4.35
C ALA A 537 -18.22 10.69 5.49
N ASN A 538 -18.22 11.99 5.18
CA ASN A 538 -17.99 13.07 6.13
C ASN A 538 -19.31 13.71 6.61
N TYR A 539 -20.45 13.21 6.13
CA TYR A 539 -21.76 13.72 6.52
C TYR A 539 -22.12 13.12 7.86
N CYS A 540 -22.37 13.98 8.85
CA CYS A 540 -22.49 13.59 10.24
C CYS A 540 -23.93 13.79 10.74
N THR A 541 -24.44 12.78 11.41
CA THR A 541 -25.69 12.83 12.15
C THR A 541 -25.45 13.46 13.52
N VAL A 542 -26.43 14.22 14.00
CA VAL A 542 -26.40 14.80 15.35
C VAL A 542 -27.02 13.82 16.33
N TYR A 543 -26.32 13.55 17.42
CA TYR A 543 -26.78 12.78 18.57
C TYR A 543 -26.87 13.70 19.78
N GLN A 544 -27.88 13.51 20.64
CA GLN A 544 -28.08 14.32 21.84
C GLN A 544 -28.29 13.46 23.09
N LYS A 545 -27.86 13.95 24.25
CA LYS A 545 -28.14 13.33 25.55
C LYS A 545 -28.21 14.41 26.63
N HIS A 546 -29.10 14.24 27.60
CA HIS A 546 -29.00 14.96 28.87
C HIS A 546 -27.99 14.23 29.76
N CYS A 547 -26.90 14.91 30.11
CA CYS A 547 -25.86 14.37 30.97
C CYS A 547 -25.93 15.00 32.36
N GLU A 548 -25.71 14.22 33.39
CA GLU A 548 -25.51 14.72 34.73
C GLU A 548 -24.07 15.16 34.95
N LYS A 549 -23.85 16.09 35.88
CA LYS A 549 -22.51 16.52 36.26
C LYS A 549 -21.70 15.29 36.74
N ALA A 550 -20.47 15.20 36.25
CA ALA A 550 -19.55 14.07 36.41
C ALA A 550 -19.85 12.82 35.57
N ASP A 551 -20.91 12.80 34.75
CA ASP A 551 -21.07 11.78 33.70
C ASP A 551 -19.82 11.75 32.81
N THR A 552 -19.42 10.54 32.42
CA THR A 552 -18.31 10.32 31.48
C THR A 552 -18.87 9.74 30.18
N ILE A 553 -18.41 10.28 29.06
CA ILE A 553 -18.85 9.91 27.72
C ILE A 553 -17.63 9.45 26.95
N GLU A 554 -17.58 8.16 26.63
CA GLU A 554 -16.51 7.56 25.86
C GLU A 554 -16.79 7.66 24.36
N PHE A 555 -15.78 7.97 23.57
CA PHE A 555 -15.90 8.01 22.12
C PHE A 555 -14.54 7.81 21.45
N GLY A 556 -14.58 7.31 20.21
CA GLY A 556 -13.41 7.11 19.38
C GLY A 556 -13.33 8.12 18.24
N LYS A 557 -12.81 7.63 17.11
CA LYS A 557 -12.60 8.41 15.90
C LYS A 557 -13.90 8.95 15.33
N TRP A 558 -13.87 10.09 14.64
CA TRP A 558 -15.01 10.68 13.94
C TRP A 558 -16.17 11.21 14.80
N ALA A 559 -15.95 11.44 16.09
CA ALA A 559 -16.90 12.11 16.97
C ALA A 559 -16.45 13.54 17.31
N VAL A 560 -17.34 14.52 17.12
CA VAL A 560 -17.13 15.92 17.52
C VAL A 560 -18.09 16.27 18.67
N PRO A 561 -17.60 16.49 19.90
CA PRO A 561 -18.43 16.90 21.03
C PRO A 561 -18.82 18.37 20.92
N VAL A 562 -20.11 18.67 20.89
CA VAL A 562 -20.67 20.03 20.73
C VAL A 562 -21.64 20.33 21.87
N PHE A 563 -21.63 21.57 22.36
CA PHE A 563 -22.55 22.04 23.40
C PHE A 563 -22.70 23.56 23.34
N PHE A 564 -23.62 24.13 24.09
CA PHE A 564 -23.84 25.58 24.15
C PHE A 564 -23.24 26.15 25.44
N ARG A 565 -22.60 27.32 25.36
CA ARG A 565 -22.26 28.09 26.57
C ARG A 565 -23.48 28.88 27.04
N ASN A 566 -23.60 29.05 28.36
CA ASN A 566 -24.58 29.94 28.95
C ASN A 566 -24.34 31.38 28.54
#